data_AF-A0A3M7Q313-F1
#
_entry.id   AF-A0A3M7Q313-F1
#
_cell.length_a   1.000
_cell.length_b   1.000
_cell.length_c   1.000
_cell.angle_alpha   90.00
_cell.angle_beta   90.00
_cell.angle_gamma   90.00
#
_symmetry.space_group_name_H-M   'P 1'
#
loop_
_entity.id
_entity.type
_entity.pdbx_description
1 polymer ?
#
loop_
_entity_poly.entity_id
_entity_poly.type
_entity_poly.pdbx_seq_one_letter_code
_entity_poly.pdbx_strand_id
1 'polypeptide(L)'
;MGQRTNGHRLVIINNIIEKLLKLDTKFIAICLTFISSKKLSLLFEKMSKNVLIFLNMLSVLYACMLDTSIGLFLDTSSKTAVSKLLIILSDGRGVFYEGIEKVKSSVQRALVEGIFIVFVILDITGTSTSSIYDIKMPVYSPGNPIPAIKSYMENFPFPFYICLRDVNSLPMVMIEALKQWFDMSHKKTIN
;
A
#
# COMPACT_ATOMS: atom_id res chain seq x y z
N MET A 1 -4.60 -0.64 -28.51
CA MET A 1 -3.33 -1.22 -27.99
C MET A 1 -3.33 -1.42 -26.46
N GLY A 2 -4.50 -1.57 -25.80
CA GLY A 2 -4.63 -1.58 -24.34
C GLY A 2 -4.98 -2.92 -23.68
N GLN A 3 -5.00 -4.04 -24.44
CA GLN A 3 -5.41 -5.34 -23.88
C GLN A 3 -4.23 -6.19 -23.35
N ARG A 4 -3.01 -6.03 -23.86
CA ARG A 4 -1.84 -6.82 -23.42
C ARG A 4 -1.30 -6.43 -22.03
N THR A 5 -1.37 -5.15 -21.66
CA THR A 5 -0.86 -4.63 -20.37
C THR A 5 -1.71 -5.07 -19.18
N ASN A 6 -3.03 -5.22 -19.39
CA ASN A 6 -3.95 -5.63 -18.33
C ASN A 6 -3.80 -7.12 -18.00
N GLY A 7 -3.57 -7.98 -19.00
CA GLY A 7 -3.32 -9.41 -18.79
C GLY A 7 -2.06 -9.67 -17.95
N HIS A 8 -0.94 -9.01 -18.27
CA HIS A 8 0.30 -9.18 -17.52
C HIS A 8 0.20 -8.70 -16.06
N ARG A 9 -0.50 -7.59 -15.84
CA ARG A 9 -0.78 -7.08 -14.48
C ARG A 9 -1.65 -8.04 -13.69
N LEU A 10 -2.66 -8.64 -14.31
CA LEU A 10 -3.56 -9.60 -13.67
C LEU A 10 -2.82 -10.89 -13.27
N VAL A 11 -1.89 -11.36 -14.11
CA VAL A 11 -1.02 -12.51 -13.80
C VAL A 11 -0.13 -12.22 -12.59
N ILE A 12 0.46 -11.03 -12.52
CA ILE A 12 1.26 -10.61 -11.36
C ILE A 12 0.39 -10.58 -10.09
N ILE A 13 -0.82 -10.00 -10.17
CA ILE A 13 -1.76 -9.94 -9.04
C ILE A 13 -2.13 -11.34 -8.57
N ASN A 14 -2.51 -12.25 -9.47
CA ASN A 14 -2.88 -13.61 -9.11
C ASN A 14 -1.71 -14.37 -8.46
N ASN A 15 -0.50 -14.23 -9.00
CA ASN A 15 0.70 -14.81 -8.42
C ASN A 15 0.99 -14.26 -7.01
N ILE A 16 0.79 -12.95 -6.79
CA ILE A 16 0.93 -12.33 -5.48
C ILE A 16 -0.13 -12.88 -4.51
N ILE A 17 -1.39 -12.95 -4.93
CA ILE A 17 -2.49 -13.48 -4.11
C ILE A 17 -2.21 -14.93 -3.71
N GLU A 18 -1.88 -15.79 -4.67
CA GLU A 18 -1.55 -17.20 -4.40
C GLU A 18 -0.40 -17.35 -3.40
N LYS A 19 0.63 -16.51 -3.52
CA LYS A 19 1.76 -16.52 -2.59
C LYS A 19 1.38 -16.02 -1.19
N LEU A 20 0.53 -15.01 -1.10
CA LEU A 20 0.04 -14.48 0.18
C LEU A 20 -0.92 -15.45 0.87
N LEU A 21 -1.77 -16.16 0.12
CA LEU A 21 -2.64 -17.21 0.63
C LEU A 21 -1.88 -18.43 1.15
N LYS A 22 -0.64 -18.65 0.70
CA LYS A 22 0.26 -19.71 1.18
C LYS A 22 0.98 -19.38 2.49
N LEU A 23 0.96 -18.12 2.94
CA LEU A 23 1.39 -17.79 4.29
C LEU A 23 0.38 -18.40 5.27
N ASP A 24 0.80 -18.88 6.45
CA ASP A 24 -0.13 -19.43 7.47
C ASP A 24 -1.04 -18.28 7.97
N THR A 25 -2.21 -18.12 7.32
CA THR A 25 -3.04 -16.91 7.28
C THR A 25 -3.99 -16.74 8.47
N LYS A 26 -3.74 -17.44 9.59
CA LYS A 26 -4.65 -17.39 10.76
C LYS A 26 -4.85 -15.99 11.35
N PHE A 27 -4.06 -15.00 10.95
CA PHE A 27 -4.07 -13.63 11.49
C PHE A 27 -4.18 -12.50 10.43
N ILE A 28 -4.35 -12.81 9.15
CA ILE A 28 -4.21 -11.84 8.06
C ILE A 28 -5.52 -11.70 7.27
N ALA A 29 -6.11 -10.49 7.26
CA ALA A 29 -7.18 -10.15 6.33
C ALA A 29 -6.59 -9.50 5.06
N ILE A 30 -7.00 -9.97 3.88
CA ILE A 30 -6.54 -9.46 2.59
C ILE A 30 -7.71 -8.76 1.89
N CYS A 31 -7.60 -7.44 1.71
CA CYS A 31 -8.52 -6.63 0.93
C CYS A 31 -7.98 -6.44 -0.49
N LEU A 32 -8.73 -6.92 -1.48
CA LEU A 32 -8.43 -6.76 -2.90
C LEU A 32 -9.38 -5.73 -3.50
N THR A 33 -8.84 -4.60 -3.96
CA THR A 33 -9.62 -3.59 -4.70
C THR A 33 -9.37 -3.78 -6.20
N PHE A 34 -10.36 -4.31 -6.93
CA PHE A 34 -10.34 -4.37 -8.39
C PHE A 34 -11.04 -3.16 -9.00
N ILE A 35 -10.31 -2.38 -9.80
CA ILE A 35 -10.85 -1.28 -10.58
C ILE A 35 -11.35 -1.83 -11.91
N SER A 36 -12.49 -2.50 -11.87
CA SER A 36 -13.43 -2.42 -12.99
C SER A 36 -14.80 -2.74 -12.43
N SER A 37 -15.70 -1.75 -12.48
CA SER A 37 -17.11 -1.82 -12.08
C SER A 37 -17.40 -2.08 -10.60
N LYS A 38 -17.16 -1.07 -9.74
CA LYS A 38 -17.86 -0.82 -8.45
C LYS A 38 -17.99 -1.99 -7.45
N LYS A 39 -17.27 -3.09 -7.65
CA LYS A 39 -17.37 -4.28 -6.80
C LYS A 39 -16.07 -4.42 -6.04
N LEU A 40 -16.07 -3.87 -4.83
CA LEU A 40 -15.14 -4.27 -3.79
C LEU A 40 -15.45 -5.75 -3.49
N SER A 41 -14.77 -6.68 -4.15
CA SER A 41 -14.85 -8.10 -3.79
C SER A 41 -13.99 -8.30 -2.56
N LEU A 42 -14.60 -8.03 -1.40
CA LEU A 42 -14.03 -8.31 -0.09
C LEU A 42 -13.95 -9.83 0.05
N LEU A 43 -12.77 -10.44 -0.11
CA LEU A 43 -12.57 -11.81 0.38
C LEU A 43 -12.26 -11.70 1.87
N PHE A 44 -13.32 -11.56 2.67
CA PHE A 44 -13.22 -11.53 4.12
C PHE A 44 -13.35 -12.96 4.63
N GLU A 45 -12.23 -13.70 4.64
CA GLU A 45 -12.22 -14.96 5.36
C GLU A 45 -12.06 -14.65 6.85
N LYS A 46 -13.03 -15.13 7.64
CA LYS A 46 -13.33 -14.69 9.00
C LYS A 46 -12.24 -15.15 9.97
N MET A 47 -11.13 -14.41 10.15
CA MET A 47 -10.13 -14.70 11.18
C MET A 47 -9.43 -13.44 11.75
N SER A 48 -9.39 -13.35 13.08
CA SER A 48 -8.50 -12.54 13.96
C SER A 48 -8.10 -11.09 13.53
N LYS A 49 -9.08 -10.21 13.32
CA LYS A 49 -9.17 -8.75 13.64
C LYS A 49 -8.01 -7.71 13.49
N ASN A 50 -6.75 -8.02 13.13
CA ASN A 50 -5.65 -7.07 13.44
C ASN A 50 -4.72 -6.66 12.26
N VAL A 51 -4.74 -7.37 11.13
CA VAL A 51 -3.87 -7.09 9.98
C VAL A 51 -4.72 -6.96 8.72
N LEU A 52 -4.60 -5.84 8.01
CA LEU A 52 -5.30 -5.59 6.74
C LEU A 52 -4.28 -5.35 5.63
N ILE A 53 -4.26 -6.24 4.64
CA ILE A 53 -3.40 -6.11 3.46
C ILE A 53 -4.24 -5.58 2.31
N PHE A 54 -3.94 -4.37 1.81
CA PHE A 54 -4.51 -3.87 0.57
C PHE A 54 -3.61 -4.23 -0.61
N LEU A 55 -4.14 -5.05 -1.51
CA LEU A 55 -3.53 -5.38 -2.78
C LEU A 55 -4.14 -4.48 -3.86
N ASN A 56 -3.37 -3.54 -4.43
CA ASN A 56 -3.89 -2.70 -5.52
C ASN A 56 -2.84 -2.24 -6.55
N MET A 57 -3.01 -2.70 -7.78
CA MET A 57 -2.04 -2.54 -8.88
C MET A 57 -2.49 -1.56 -9.98
N LEU A 58 -3.66 -0.92 -9.88
CA LEU A 58 -4.16 0.01 -10.91
C LEU A 58 -4.93 1.19 -10.28
N SER A 59 -4.61 2.42 -10.74
CA SER A 59 -5.26 3.73 -10.49
C SER A 59 -5.96 3.92 -9.15
N VAL A 60 -5.19 3.98 -8.06
CA VAL A 60 -5.72 4.13 -6.70
C VAL A 60 -5.87 5.60 -6.33
N LEU A 61 -7.02 5.94 -5.75
CA LEU A 61 -7.17 7.11 -4.91
C LEU A 61 -6.65 6.75 -3.51
N TYR A 62 -5.35 6.92 -3.28
CA TYR A 62 -4.67 6.51 -2.04
C TYR A 62 -5.21 7.19 -0.77
N ALA A 63 -5.59 8.47 -0.84
CA ALA A 63 -6.23 9.16 0.28
C ALA A 63 -7.58 8.52 0.60
N CYS A 64 -8.40 8.25 -0.42
CA CYS A 64 -9.69 7.58 -0.25
C CYS A 64 -9.54 6.15 0.31
N MET A 65 -8.53 5.40 -0.17
CA MET A 65 -8.21 4.07 0.34
C MET A 65 -7.78 4.11 1.81
N LEU A 66 -6.94 5.07 2.20
CA LEU A 66 -6.53 5.25 3.59
C LEU A 66 -7.74 5.57 4.48
N ASP A 67 -8.61 6.47 4.05
CA ASP A 67 -9.82 6.84 4.79
C ASP A 67 -10.76 5.66 4.99
N THR A 68 -10.94 4.86 3.94
CA THR A 68 -11.71 3.60 4.01
C THR A 68 -11.06 2.61 4.98
N SER A 69 -9.73 2.47 4.92
CA SER A 69 -8.97 1.57 5.81
C SER A 69 -9.12 1.98 7.27
N ILE A 70 -9.04 3.29 7.56
CA ILE A 70 -9.28 3.84 8.89
C ILE A 70 -10.66 3.45 9.39
N GLY A 71 -11.72 3.67 8.59
CA GLY A 71 -13.09 3.28 8.94
C GLY A 71 -13.21 1.80 9.28
N LEU A 72 -12.65 0.93 8.43
CA LEU A 72 -12.66 -0.53 8.66
C LEU A 72 -11.95 -0.93 9.96
N PHE A 73 -10.82 -0.31 10.28
CA PHE A 73 -10.10 -0.57 11.54
C PHE A 73 -10.86 -0.06 12.77
N LEU A 74 -11.56 1.06 12.65
CA LEU A 74 -12.39 1.61 13.73
C LEU A 74 -13.63 0.72 13.98
N ASP A 75 -14.31 0.28 12.92
CA ASP A 75 -15.48 -0.61 13.01
C ASP A 75 -15.13 -1.99 13.60
N THR A 76 -13.89 -2.44 13.41
CA THR A 76 -13.42 -3.74 13.93
C THR A 76 -12.98 -3.66 15.40
N SER A 77 -12.80 -2.45 15.95
CA SER A 77 -12.20 -2.22 17.28
C SER A 77 -13.19 -2.46 18.43
N SER A 78 -13.38 -3.72 18.79
CA SER A 78 -14.05 -4.12 20.03
C SER A 78 -13.07 -4.07 21.21
N LYS A 79 -13.07 -3.00 22.02
CA LYS A 79 -12.49 -2.83 23.39
C LYS A 79 -11.05 -3.31 23.71
N THR A 80 -10.33 -3.98 22.83
CA THR A 80 -8.96 -4.47 23.06
C THR A 80 -7.97 -3.67 22.23
N ALA A 81 -6.82 -3.34 22.82
CA ALA A 81 -5.71 -2.62 22.20
C ALA A 81 -5.04 -3.51 21.13
N VAL A 82 -5.68 -3.59 19.97
CA VAL A 82 -5.18 -4.29 18.80
C VAL A 82 -4.20 -3.39 18.06
N SER A 83 -3.00 -3.90 17.78
CA SER A 83 -2.08 -3.25 16.83
C SER A 83 -2.67 -3.35 15.41
N LYS A 84 -2.74 -2.22 14.69
CA LYS A 84 -3.30 -2.13 13.33
C LYS A 84 -2.16 -2.07 12.31
N LEU A 85 -2.12 -3.00 11.36
CA LEU A 85 -1.14 -3.03 10.28
C LEU A 85 -1.83 -2.91 8.92
N LEU A 86 -1.44 -1.92 8.12
CA LEU A 86 -1.85 -1.71 6.74
C LEU A 86 -0.67 -1.95 5.80
N ILE A 87 -0.75 -2.96 4.94
CA ILE A 87 0.25 -3.16 3.89
C ILE A 87 -0.35 -2.75 2.54
N ILE A 88 0.31 -1.85 1.82
CA ILE A 88 -0.12 -1.37 0.50
C ILE A 88 0.83 -1.94 -0.54
N LEU A 89 0.33 -2.75 -1.46
CA LEU A 89 1.09 -3.31 -2.57
C LEU A 89 0.69 -2.60 -3.87
N SER A 90 1.58 -1.77 -4.42
CA SER A 90 1.29 -0.99 -5.62
C SER A 90 2.54 -0.59 -6.38
N ASP A 91 2.43 -0.13 -7.62
CA ASP A 91 3.56 0.39 -8.40
C ASP A 91 3.98 1.81 -7.98
N GLY A 92 3.26 2.41 -7.02
CA GLY A 92 3.56 3.70 -6.39
C GLY A 92 3.29 4.92 -7.27
N ARG A 93 2.96 4.73 -8.56
CA ARG A 93 2.77 5.83 -9.50
C ARG A 93 1.43 6.51 -9.27
N GLY A 94 1.40 7.84 -9.48
CA GLY A 94 0.16 8.61 -9.37
C GLY A 94 -0.36 8.77 -7.94
N VAL A 95 0.47 8.53 -6.92
CA VAL A 95 0.09 8.68 -5.52
C VAL A 95 -0.52 10.05 -5.20
N PHE A 96 -0.13 11.09 -5.93
CA PHE A 96 -0.60 12.47 -5.75
C PHE A 96 -1.76 12.87 -6.68
N TYR A 97 -2.40 11.93 -7.40
CA TYR A 97 -3.54 12.27 -8.28
C TYR A 97 -4.73 12.89 -7.52
N GLU A 98 -4.83 12.64 -6.22
CA GLU A 98 -5.82 13.25 -5.34
C GLU A 98 -5.40 14.60 -4.74
N GLY A 99 -4.20 15.07 -5.04
CA GLY A 99 -3.58 16.25 -4.44
C GLY A 99 -2.61 15.89 -3.32
N ILE A 100 -1.47 16.57 -3.29
CA ILE A 100 -0.37 16.32 -2.33
C ILE A 100 -0.86 16.44 -0.90
N GLU A 101 -1.53 17.55 -0.57
CA GLU A 101 -2.01 17.83 0.79
C GLU A 101 -3.08 16.85 1.25
N LYS A 102 -3.99 16.44 0.35
CA LYS A 102 -5.03 15.47 0.67
C LYS A 102 -4.43 14.11 1.05
N VAL A 103 -3.46 13.64 0.27
CA VAL A 103 -2.79 12.35 0.53
C VAL A 103 -1.97 12.41 1.81
N LYS A 104 -1.18 13.47 2.02
CA LYS A 104 -0.41 13.67 3.25
C LYS A 104 -1.32 13.72 4.48
N SER A 105 -2.44 14.42 4.40
CA SER A 105 -3.44 14.48 5.49
C SER A 105 -4.03 13.11 5.80
N SER A 106 -4.42 12.32 4.80
CA SER A 106 -4.91 10.95 5.02
C SER A 106 -3.83 10.02 5.60
N VAL A 107 -2.57 10.13 5.15
CA VAL A 107 -1.45 9.37 5.75
C VAL A 107 -1.28 9.76 7.21
N GLN A 108 -1.25 11.05 7.52
CA GLN A 108 -1.10 11.54 8.89
C GLN A 108 -2.24 11.06 9.79
N ARG A 109 -3.49 11.12 9.31
CA ARG A 109 -4.64 10.60 10.06
C ARG A 109 -4.49 9.11 10.36
N ALA A 110 -4.11 8.30 9.38
CA ALA A 110 -3.91 6.87 9.60
C ALA A 110 -2.80 6.60 10.65
N LEU A 111 -1.70 7.37 10.63
CA LEU A 111 -0.64 7.27 11.62
C LEU A 111 -1.11 7.67 13.04
N VAL A 112 -1.89 8.74 13.16
CA VAL A 112 -2.48 9.18 14.44
C VAL A 112 -3.44 8.12 15.01
N GLU A 113 -4.19 7.44 14.14
CA GLU A 113 -5.06 6.31 14.50
C GLU A 113 -4.30 5.02 14.88
N GLY A 114 -2.98 5.08 14.95
CA GLY A 114 -2.10 3.98 15.33
C GLY A 114 -1.97 2.90 14.26
N ILE A 115 -2.29 3.21 12.99
CA ILE A 115 -2.12 2.29 11.88
C ILE A 115 -0.66 2.34 11.42
N PHE A 116 0.03 1.22 11.54
CA PHE A 116 1.35 1.06 10.96
C PHE A 116 1.20 0.78 9.46
N ILE A 117 1.75 1.64 8.60
CA ILE A 117 1.59 1.55 7.15
C ILE A 117 2.91 1.11 6.53
N VAL A 118 2.89 0.04 5.74
CA VAL A 118 4.04 -0.42 4.94
C VAL A 118 3.66 -0.36 3.46
N PHE A 119 4.35 0.48 2.69
CA PHE A 119 4.13 0.59 1.25
C PHE A 119 5.16 -0.23 0.47
N VAL A 120 4.72 -1.31 -0.18
CA VAL A 120 5.57 -2.11 -1.05
C VAL A 120 5.38 -1.67 -2.49
N ILE A 121 6.40 -0.99 -3.00
CA ILE A 121 6.48 -0.45 -4.36
C ILE A 121 6.93 -1.56 -5.31
N LEU A 122 6.11 -1.92 -6.28
CA LEU A 122 6.40 -2.92 -7.30
C LEU A 122 7.06 -2.25 -8.53
N ASP A 123 8.39 -2.15 -8.51
CA ASP A 123 9.20 -1.52 -9.55
C ASP A 123 9.77 -2.56 -10.54
N ILE A 124 8.87 -3.23 -11.25
CA ILE A 124 9.22 -4.33 -12.16
C ILE A 124 9.76 -3.76 -13.47
N THR A 125 11.08 -3.57 -13.54
CA THR A 125 11.81 -3.11 -14.72
C THR A 125 11.80 -4.19 -15.82
N GLY A 126 11.50 -3.83 -17.07
CA GLY A 126 11.37 -4.77 -18.20
C GLY A 126 9.95 -4.87 -18.77
N THR A 127 8.98 -4.20 -18.14
CA THR A 127 7.70 -3.84 -18.78
C THR A 127 7.84 -2.50 -19.51
N SER A 128 6.79 -2.03 -20.20
CA SER A 128 6.81 -0.75 -20.95
C SER A 128 6.89 0.51 -20.08
N THR A 129 7.12 0.38 -18.77
CA THR A 129 7.17 1.48 -17.80
C THR A 129 8.59 1.64 -17.25
N SER A 130 9.10 2.88 -17.22
CA SER A 130 10.39 3.24 -16.61
C SER A 130 10.38 3.02 -15.10
N SER A 131 11.54 2.93 -14.45
CA SER A 131 11.61 2.76 -12.99
C SER A 131 10.92 3.92 -12.27
N ILE A 132 10.34 3.64 -11.09
CA ILE A 132 9.76 4.70 -10.24
C ILE A 132 10.81 5.76 -9.85
N TYR A 133 12.08 5.37 -9.75
CA TYR A 133 13.19 6.27 -9.44
C TYR A 133 13.51 7.24 -10.58
N ASP A 134 13.13 6.90 -11.82
CA ASP A 134 13.35 7.77 -12.98
C ASP A 134 12.27 8.86 -13.10
N ILE A 135 11.20 8.76 -12.31
CA ILE A 135 10.09 9.70 -12.36
C ILE A 135 10.53 11.03 -11.75
N LYS A 136 10.31 12.10 -12.51
CA LYS A 136 10.52 13.47 -12.09
C LYS A 136 9.17 14.18 -11.96
N MET A 137 9.02 15.02 -10.96
CA MET A 137 7.80 15.79 -10.74
C MET A 137 8.08 17.30 -10.70
N PRO A 138 7.23 18.12 -11.33
CA PRO A 138 7.30 19.56 -11.17
C PRO A 138 6.74 19.96 -9.80
N VAL A 139 7.49 20.74 -9.04
CA VAL A 139 7.07 21.33 -7.77
C VAL A 139 7.00 22.84 -7.94
N TYR A 140 5.78 23.37 -7.82
CA TYR A 140 5.51 24.79 -7.93
C TYR A 140 5.69 25.46 -6.56
N SER A 141 6.40 26.58 -6.54
CA SER A 141 6.56 27.42 -5.34
C SER A 141 5.77 28.71 -5.52
N PRO A 142 5.13 29.25 -4.46
CA PRO A 142 4.43 30.54 -4.55
C PRO A 142 5.37 31.63 -5.06
N GLY A 143 4.93 32.38 -6.08
CA GLY A 143 5.71 33.47 -6.66
C GLY A 143 6.80 33.06 -7.67
N ASN A 144 6.98 31.77 -7.96
CA ASN A 144 7.88 31.31 -9.01
C ASN A 144 7.10 30.66 -10.17
N PRO A 145 7.13 31.24 -11.39
CA PRO A 145 6.44 30.69 -12.56
C PRO A 145 7.11 29.41 -13.11
N ILE A 146 8.39 29.16 -12.78
CA ILE A 146 9.13 27.99 -13.26
C ILE A 146 9.12 26.91 -12.16
N PRO A 147 8.53 25.73 -12.40
CA PRO A 147 8.53 24.66 -11.41
C PRO A 147 9.94 24.08 -11.24
N ALA A 148 10.32 23.81 -9.99
CA ALA A 148 11.50 23.01 -9.70
C ALA A 148 11.22 21.55 -10.07
N ILE A 149 12.12 20.92 -10.83
CA ILE A 149 12.02 19.50 -11.13
C ILE A 149 12.68 18.72 -9.99
N LYS A 150 11.88 17.97 -9.23
CA LYS A 150 12.36 17.13 -8.13
C LYS A 150 12.18 15.66 -8.43
N SER A 151 12.95 14.81 -7.76
CA SER A 151 12.72 13.37 -7.79
C SER A 151 11.33 13.07 -7.21
N TYR A 152 10.62 12.13 -7.84
CA TYR A 152 9.34 11.66 -7.33
C TYR A 152 9.44 11.11 -5.91
N MET A 153 10.51 10.34 -5.66
CA MET A 153 10.74 9.66 -4.40
C MET A 153 11.10 10.59 -3.24
N GLU A 154 11.65 11.78 -3.52
CA GLU A 154 11.95 12.79 -2.49
C GLU A 154 10.71 13.26 -1.73
N ASN A 155 9.53 13.22 -2.37
CA ASN A 155 8.29 13.69 -1.75
C ASN A 155 7.29 12.56 -1.48
N PHE A 156 7.69 11.30 -1.68
CA PHE A 156 6.81 10.14 -1.51
C PHE A 156 6.19 10.16 -0.11
N PRO A 157 4.84 10.09 0.03
CA PRO A 157 4.16 10.51 1.25
C PRO A 157 4.12 9.43 2.33
N PHE A 158 4.55 8.20 2.02
CA PHE A 158 4.53 7.09 2.97
C PHE A 158 5.90 6.98 3.65
N PRO A 159 5.95 6.98 5.00
CA PRO A 159 7.22 7.00 5.73
C PRO A 159 7.98 5.67 5.65
N PHE A 160 7.27 4.55 5.53
CA PHE A 160 7.87 3.23 5.39
C PHE A 160 7.49 2.65 4.04
N TYR A 161 8.47 2.55 3.15
CA TYR A 161 8.29 1.91 1.85
C TYR A 161 9.46 1.00 1.48
N ILE A 162 9.17 -0.03 0.69
CA ILE A 162 10.14 -1.00 0.17
C ILE A 162 9.97 -1.06 -1.34
N CYS A 163 11.05 -0.92 -2.09
CA CYS A 163 11.01 -1.06 -3.55
C CYS A 163 11.43 -2.47 -3.96
N LEU A 164 10.51 -3.21 -4.61
CA LEU A 164 10.71 -4.57 -5.10
C LEU A 164 10.76 -4.60 -6.62
N ARG A 165 11.89 -5.07 -7.15
CA ARG A 165 12.07 -5.31 -8.58
C ARG A 165 11.69 -6.73 -9.00
N ASP A 166 11.76 -7.68 -8.08
CA ASP A 166 11.40 -9.09 -8.29
C ASP A 166 10.22 -9.50 -7.42
N VAL A 167 9.08 -9.81 -8.05
CA VAL A 167 7.85 -10.26 -7.38
C VAL A 167 8.04 -11.62 -6.69
N ASN A 168 9.06 -12.40 -7.05
CA ASN A 168 9.35 -13.66 -6.37
C ASN A 168 9.91 -13.45 -4.96
N SER A 169 10.54 -12.30 -4.69
CA SER A 169 11.01 -11.94 -3.35
C SER A 169 9.89 -11.46 -2.42
N LEU A 170 8.72 -11.09 -2.95
CA LEU A 170 7.62 -10.51 -2.19
C LEU A 170 7.22 -11.33 -0.95
N PRO A 171 7.05 -12.67 -1.00
CA PRO A 171 6.62 -13.43 0.16
C PRO A 171 7.62 -13.31 1.32
N MET A 172 8.92 -13.36 1.01
CA MET A 172 9.97 -13.22 2.00
C MET A 172 9.98 -11.82 2.63
N VAL A 173 9.87 -10.79 1.80
CA VAL A 173 9.83 -9.39 2.26
C VAL A 173 8.60 -9.11 3.11
N MET A 174 7.46 -9.69 2.76
CA MET A 174 6.23 -9.61 3.56
C MET A 174 6.39 -10.30 4.90
N ILE A 175 7.03 -11.48 4.94
CA ILE A 175 7.35 -12.19 6.18
C ILE A 175 8.27 -11.35 7.08
N GLU A 176 9.32 -10.76 6.52
CA GLU A 176 10.26 -9.92 7.26
C GLU A 176 9.59 -8.67 7.83
N ALA A 177 8.77 -7.98 7.02
CA ALA A 177 8.01 -6.81 7.45
C ALA A 177 7.00 -7.16 8.57
N LEU A 178 6.31 -8.31 8.43
CA LEU A 178 5.41 -8.82 9.46
C LEU A 178 6.17 -9.13 10.76
N LYS A 179 7.32 -9.82 10.68
CA LYS A 179 8.18 -10.11 11.83
C LYS A 179 8.63 -8.83 12.54
N GLN A 180 9.14 -7.85 11.79
CA GLN A 180 9.55 -6.56 12.34
C GLN A 180 8.39 -5.84 13.04
N TRP A 181 7.19 -5.89 12.45
CA TRP A 181 6.01 -5.31 13.08
C TRP A 181 5.58 -6.07 14.35
N PHE A 182 5.64 -7.41 14.35
CA PHE A 182 5.37 -8.21 15.55
C PHE A 182 6.35 -7.86 16.67
N ASP A 183 7.65 -7.78 16.38
CA ASP A 183 8.66 -7.39 17.36
C ASP A 183 8.42 -5.97 17.91
N MET A 184 8.06 -5.02 17.04
CA MET A 184 7.75 -3.64 17.42
C MET A 184 6.49 -3.54 18.29
N SER A 185 5.44 -4.29 17.95
CA SER A 185 4.17 -4.29 18.66
C SER A 185 4.26 -4.98 20.03
N HIS A 186 5.09 -6.03 20.17
CA HIS A 186 5.28 -6.72 21.44
C HIS A 186 6.21 -5.97 22.40
N LYS A 187 7.17 -5.18 21.90
CA LYS A 187 8.04 -4.34 22.73
C LYS A 187 7.29 -3.19 23.44
N LYS A 188 6.15 -2.73 22.91
CA LYS A 188 5.33 -1.69 23.56
C LYS A 188 4.56 -2.19 24.79
N THR A 189 4.45 -3.50 25.01
CA THR A 189 3.69 -4.08 26.13
C THR A 189 4.55 -4.28 27.39
N ILE A 190 5.88 -4.10 27.31
CA ILE A 190 6.82 -4.46 28.40
C ILE A 190 7.35 -3.23 29.16
N ASN A 191 6.97 -2.00 28.80
CA ASN A 191 7.37 -0.78 29.50
C ASN A 191 6.17 -0.03 30.10
#